data_AF-A0AB35K5N1-F1
#
_entry.id   AF-A0AB35K5N1-F1
#
_cell.length_a   1.000
_cell.length_b   1.000
_cell.length_c   1.000
_cell.angle_alpha   90.00
_cell.angle_beta   90.00
_cell.angle_gamma   90.00
#
_symmetry.space_group_name_H-M   'P 1'
#
loop_
_entity.id
_entity.type
_entity.pdbx_description
1 polymer ?
#
loop_
_entity_poly.entity_id
_entity_poly.type
_entity_poly.pdbx_seq_one_letter_code
_entity_poly.pdbx_strand_id
1 'polypeptide(L)'
;MSLLKDIEDFCTTYQIDFSTMPLHLTDEINEFMGPLWQGTTGKMNWEITNTDFLKLSFPNEIDNTVINKIVSNLKFKLLNEESVYLYFSGSEPVIKINTNEFFLNLFNFMDEFCFLDFIYFLSIDSIKKDINLVELRIFEYICGNI
;
A
#
# COMPACT_ATOMS: atom_id res chain seq x y z
N MET A 1 -6.49 9.65 18.12
CA MET A 1 -6.87 8.55 17.23
C MET A 1 -5.59 7.87 16.78
N SER A 2 -5.57 6.54 16.71
CA SER A 2 -4.44 5.81 16.10
C SER A 2 -4.74 5.63 14.62
N LEU A 3 -3.71 5.70 13.78
CA LEU A 3 -3.83 5.55 12.32
C LEU A 3 -4.56 4.25 11.96
N LEU A 4 -4.23 3.15 12.64
CA LEU A 4 -4.94 1.87 12.52
C LEU A 4 -6.46 2.03 12.61
N LYS A 5 -6.96 2.78 13.59
CA LYS A 5 -8.40 2.91 13.84
C LYS A 5 -9.08 3.69 12.72
N ASP A 6 -8.42 4.72 12.22
CA ASP A 6 -8.93 5.53 11.12
C ASP A 6 -9.05 4.68 9.84
N ILE A 7 -8.11 3.78 9.59
CA ILE A 7 -8.16 2.86 8.45
C ILE A 7 -9.26 1.79 8.62
N GLU A 8 -9.44 1.24 9.83
CA GLU A 8 -10.55 0.32 10.11
C GLU A 8 -11.91 0.99 9.85
N ASP A 9 -12.06 2.25 10.26
CA ASP A 9 -13.27 3.04 10.06
C ASP A 9 -13.49 3.36 8.57
N PHE A 10 -12.41 3.65 7.83
CA PHE A 10 -12.45 3.77 6.36
C PHE A 10 -12.94 2.46 5.71
N CYS A 11 -12.32 1.32 6.03
CA CYS A 11 -12.69 0.03 5.47
C CYS A 11 -14.15 -0.32 5.76
N THR A 12 -14.61 -0.04 6.99
CA THR A 12 -16.01 -0.24 7.38
C THR A 12 -16.96 0.65 6.56
N THR A 13 -16.60 1.91 6.35
CA THR A 13 -17.40 2.89 5.60
C THR A 13 -17.60 2.47 4.14
N TYR A 14 -16.53 1.98 3.50
CA TYR A 14 -16.53 1.58 2.10
C TYR A 14 -16.82 0.09 1.87
N GLN A 15 -17.19 -0.65 2.93
CA GLN A 15 -17.51 -2.08 2.87
C GLN A 15 -16.36 -2.93 2.30
N ILE A 16 -15.12 -2.60 2.68
CA ILE A 16 -13.92 -3.33 2.30
C ILE A 16 -13.67 -4.41 3.36
N ASP A 17 -13.57 -5.66 2.94
CA ASP A 17 -13.19 -6.77 3.83
C ASP A 17 -11.74 -6.60 4.29
N PHE A 18 -11.54 -6.67 5.60
CA PHE A 18 -10.24 -6.50 6.22
C PHE A 18 -10.09 -7.32 7.49
N SER A 19 -8.84 -7.57 7.86
CA SER A 19 -8.48 -8.17 9.15
C SER A 19 -7.18 -7.60 9.67
N THR A 20 -7.17 -7.29 10.97
CA THR A 20 -5.96 -6.84 11.67
C THR A 20 -5.10 -8.05 12.00
N MET A 21 -3.85 -8.03 11.56
CA MET A 21 -2.95 -9.18 11.72
C MET A 21 -2.25 -9.17 13.07
N PRO A 22 -1.77 -10.33 13.54
CA PRO A 22 -0.96 -10.38 14.74
C PRO A 22 0.35 -9.57 14.60
N LEU A 23 0.82 -8.99 15.71
CA LEU A 23 2.05 -8.18 15.74
C LEU A 23 3.29 -8.92 15.22
N HIS A 24 3.41 -10.23 15.42
CA HIS A 24 4.57 -10.98 14.93
C HIS A 24 4.78 -10.86 13.42
N LEU A 25 3.70 -10.72 12.64
CA LEU A 25 3.81 -10.51 11.19
C LEU A 25 4.39 -9.12 10.87
N THR A 26 4.09 -8.14 11.72
CA THR A 26 4.67 -6.79 11.61
C THR A 26 6.17 -6.86 11.88
N ASP A 27 6.59 -7.63 12.89
CA ASP A 27 8.00 -7.85 13.20
C ASP A 27 8.75 -8.51 12.02
N GLU A 28 8.15 -9.52 11.37
CA GLU A 28 8.72 -10.14 10.16
C GLU A 28 8.86 -9.14 9.00
N ILE A 29 7.86 -8.29 8.78
CA ILE A 29 7.91 -7.24 7.76
C ILE A 29 8.98 -6.20 8.12
N ASN A 30 9.13 -5.83 9.40
CA ASN A 30 10.18 -4.93 9.85
C ASN A 30 11.58 -5.49 9.58
N GLU A 31 11.81 -6.78 9.83
CA GLU A 31 13.08 -7.44 9.52
C GLU A 31 13.38 -7.40 8.02
N PHE A 32 12.37 -7.67 7.17
CA PHE A 32 12.49 -7.57 5.72
C PHE A 32 12.79 -6.14 5.24
N MET A 33 12.10 -5.16 5.82
CA MET A 33 12.21 -3.75 5.43
C MET A 33 13.48 -3.07 5.98
N GLY A 34 14.05 -3.58 7.07
CA GLY A 34 15.24 -3.05 7.75
C GLY A 34 16.43 -2.70 6.82
N PRO A 35 16.90 -3.60 5.95
CA PRO A 35 17.99 -3.29 5.00
C PRO A 35 17.58 -2.30 3.90
N LEU A 36 16.29 -2.03 3.73
CA LEU A 36 15.73 -1.22 2.66
C LEU A 36 15.51 0.23 3.08
N TRP A 37 15.49 0.52 4.38
CA TRP A 37 15.29 1.88 4.89
C TRP A 37 16.55 2.73 4.79
N GLN A 38 16.43 3.95 4.25
CA GLN A 38 17.45 4.99 4.41
C GLN A 38 17.09 5.92 5.57
N GLY A 39 17.73 5.71 6.72
CA GLY A 39 17.62 6.59 7.88
C GLY A 39 16.22 6.68 8.47
N THR A 40 15.91 7.79 9.15
CA THR A 40 14.66 8.00 9.90
C THR A 40 13.50 8.55 9.07
N THR A 41 13.76 8.90 7.80
CA THR A 41 12.84 9.69 6.96
C THR A 41 11.91 8.86 6.06
N GLY A 42 11.82 7.54 6.26
CA GLY A 42 10.89 6.69 5.51
C GLY A 42 11.22 6.50 4.02
N LYS A 43 12.31 7.08 3.51
CA LYS A 43 12.77 6.91 2.14
C LYS A 43 13.41 5.54 1.98
N MET A 44 12.88 4.74 1.05
CA MET A 44 13.38 3.41 0.76
C MET A 44 14.52 3.46 -0.27
N ASN A 45 15.57 2.66 -0.05
CA ASN A 45 16.68 2.52 -0.98
C ASN A 45 16.32 1.53 -2.10
N TRP A 46 15.58 2.00 -3.10
CA TRP A 46 15.20 1.20 -4.27
C TRP A 46 16.40 0.79 -5.14
N GLU A 47 17.56 1.46 -5.01
CA GLU A 47 18.78 1.09 -5.74
C GLU A 47 19.40 -0.20 -5.19
N ILE A 48 19.22 -0.50 -3.90
CA ILE A 48 19.69 -1.75 -3.27
C ILE A 48 18.85 -2.95 -3.73
N THR A 49 17.57 -2.74 -4.05
CA THR A 49 16.62 -3.83 -4.31
C THR A 49 16.58 -4.26 -5.77
N ASN A 50 17.33 -3.61 -6.67
CA ASN A 50 17.37 -3.92 -8.10
C ASN A 50 15.95 -4.08 -8.70
N THR A 51 15.00 -3.27 -8.20
CA THR A 51 13.57 -3.48 -8.41
C THR A 51 13.05 -2.63 -9.55
N ASP A 52 12.33 -3.27 -10.47
CA ASP A 52 11.56 -2.55 -11.49
C ASP A 52 10.48 -1.70 -10.82
N PHE A 53 10.57 -0.38 -10.95
CA PHE A 53 9.53 0.54 -10.45
C PHE A 53 8.66 1.02 -11.62
N LEU A 54 7.35 1.16 -11.37
CA LEU A 54 6.40 1.72 -12.32
C LEU A 54 5.91 3.08 -11.80
N LYS A 55 6.36 4.17 -12.43
CA LYS A 55 5.80 5.50 -12.16
C LYS A 55 4.45 5.61 -12.86
N LEU A 56 3.38 5.74 -12.09
CA LEU A 56 2.05 6.04 -12.60
C LEU A 56 1.74 7.51 -12.42
N SER A 57 1.37 8.18 -13.51
CA SER A 57 0.82 9.53 -13.48
C SER A 57 -0.70 9.45 -13.55
N PHE A 58 -1.37 9.98 -12.53
CA PHE A 58 -2.83 10.03 -12.48
C PHE A 58 -3.34 11.22 -13.32
N PRO A 59 -4.34 11.02 -14.18
CA PRO A 59 -5.01 12.14 -14.86
C PRO A 59 -5.89 12.93 -13.88
N ASN A 60 -6.20 14.18 -14.23
CA ASN A 60 -7.00 15.10 -13.40
C ASN A 60 -8.43 14.63 -13.11
N GLU A 61 -8.98 13.75 -13.95
CA GLU A 61 -10.30 13.13 -13.76
C GLU A 61 -10.13 11.63 -13.63
N ILE A 62 -10.69 11.07 -12.56
CA ILE A 62 -10.54 9.69 -12.18
C ILE A 62 -11.91 9.04 -12.19
N ASP A 63 -12.10 8.10 -13.10
CA ASP A 63 -13.30 7.26 -13.20
C ASP A 63 -12.93 5.78 -13.14
N ASN A 64 -13.92 4.91 -12.99
CA ASN A 64 -13.71 3.46 -12.96
C ASN A 64 -12.91 2.92 -14.16
N THR A 65 -12.97 3.59 -15.31
CA THR A 65 -12.19 3.21 -16.51
C THR A 65 -10.71 3.53 -16.33
N VAL A 66 -10.39 4.71 -15.79
CA VAL A 66 -9.04 5.12 -15.41
C VAL A 66 -8.49 4.23 -14.30
N ILE A 67 -9.29 3.94 -13.26
CA ILE A 67 -8.91 3.00 -12.20
C ILE A 67 -8.61 1.64 -12.82
N ASN A 68 -9.53 1.06 -13.59
CA ASN A 68 -9.33 -0.23 -14.24
C ASN A 68 -8.15 -0.24 -15.21
N LYS A 69 -7.83 0.88 -15.85
CA LYS A 69 -6.67 1.02 -16.74
C LYS A 69 -5.36 1.12 -15.97
N ILE A 70 -5.35 1.81 -14.83
CA ILE A 70 -4.22 1.89 -13.91
C ILE A 70 -4.00 0.52 -13.27
N VAL A 71 -5.06 -0.10 -12.74
CA VAL A 71 -5.08 -1.47 -12.19
C VAL A 71 -4.63 -2.50 -13.25
N SER A 72 -5.09 -2.42 -14.51
CA SER A 72 -4.66 -3.37 -15.55
C SER A 72 -3.25 -3.12 -16.09
N ASN A 73 -2.77 -1.86 -16.09
CA ASN A 73 -1.38 -1.52 -16.43
C ASN A 73 -0.41 -1.85 -15.30
N LEU A 74 -0.87 -1.77 -14.05
CA LEU A 74 -0.27 -2.38 -12.88
C LEU A 74 -0.37 -3.90 -13.05
N LYS A 75 0.43 -4.50 -13.93
CA LYS A 75 0.68 -5.95 -13.90
C LYS A 75 1.49 -6.33 -12.66
N PHE A 76 1.06 -5.91 -11.48
CA PHE A 76 1.61 -6.41 -10.24
C PHE A 76 1.03 -7.80 -10.00
N LYS A 77 1.88 -8.74 -9.58
CA LYS A 77 1.42 -10.02 -9.01
C LYS A 77 0.37 -9.79 -7.90
N LEU A 78 0.44 -8.66 -7.19
CA LEU A 78 -0.49 -8.26 -6.11
C LEU A 78 -1.96 -8.17 -6.54
N LEU A 79 -2.28 -7.74 -7.77
CA LEU A 79 -3.67 -7.65 -8.24
C LEU A 79 -4.29 -9.00 -8.61
N ASN A 80 -3.45 -10.04 -8.75
CA ASN A 80 -3.93 -11.42 -8.79
C ASN A 80 -4.08 -12.03 -7.40
N GLU A 81 -3.66 -11.32 -6.34
CA GLU A 81 -3.87 -11.77 -4.96
C GLU A 81 -5.21 -11.24 -4.45
N GLU A 82 -5.95 -12.14 -3.81
CA GLU A 82 -7.25 -11.83 -3.21
C GLU A 82 -7.12 -10.75 -2.12
N SER A 83 -5.95 -10.65 -1.49
CA SER A 83 -5.68 -9.72 -0.41
C SER A 83 -4.25 -9.21 -0.41
N VAL A 84 -4.06 -7.97 0.04
CA VAL A 84 -2.74 -7.36 0.28
C VAL A 84 -2.61 -6.91 1.74
N TYR A 85 -1.38 -6.69 2.19
CA TYR A 85 -1.08 -6.15 3.51
C TYR A 85 -0.73 -4.67 3.41
N LEU A 86 -1.42 -3.84 4.17
CA LEU A 86 -1.12 -2.43 4.37
C LEU A 86 -0.15 -2.28 5.54
N TYR A 87 1.00 -1.66 5.28
CA TYR A 87 2.04 -1.40 6.27
C TYR A 87 2.35 0.11 6.34
N PHE A 88 2.27 0.67 7.56
CA PHE A 88 2.39 2.11 7.81
C PHE A 88 3.53 2.47 8.76
N SER A 89 3.67 1.74 9.87
CA SER A 89 4.70 1.97 10.87
C SER A 89 5.09 0.66 11.56
N GLY A 90 6.37 0.51 11.89
CA GLY A 90 6.90 -0.74 12.45
C GLY A 90 6.40 -1.11 13.84
N SER A 91 5.54 -0.29 14.45
CA SER A 91 4.97 -0.55 15.78
C SER A 91 3.49 -0.89 15.77
N GLU A 92 2.80 -0.71 14.65
CA GLU A 92 1.36 -0.98 14.54
C GLU A 92 1.11 -2.29 13.78
N PRO A 93 0.07 -3.07 14.15
CA PRO A 93 -0.33 -4.24 13.39
C PRO A 93 -0.57 -3.94 11.91
N VAL A 94 -0.08 -4.80 11.03
CA VAL A 94 -0.44 -4.73 9.61
C VAL A 94 -1.91 -5.11 9.38
N ILE A 95 -2.54 -4.44 8.43
CA ILE A 95 -3.92 -4.73 8.04
C ILE A 95 -3.90 -5.54 6.76
N LYS A 96 -4.52 -6.72 6.78
CA LYS A 96 -4.79 -7.50 5.58
C LYS A 96 -6.13 -7.03 5.00
N ILE A 97 -6.14 -6.60 3.74
CA ILE A 97 -7.31 -6.04 3.06
C ILE A 97 -7.62 -6.80 1.78
N ASN A 98 -8.90 -6.88 1.40
CA ASN A 98 -9.28 -7.36 0.08
C ASN A 98 -8.78 -6.39 -0.99
N THR A 99 -8.01 -6.93 -1.95
CA THR A 99 -7.35 -6.12 -2.97
C THR A 99 -8.36 -5.39 -3.85
N ASN A 100 -9.34 -6.11 -4.41
CA ASN A 100 -10.26 -5.54 -5.39
C ASN A 100 -11.13 -4.44 -4.78
N GLU A 101 -11.69 -4.70 -3.60
CA GLU A 101 -12.55 -3.76 -2.89
C GLU A 101 -11.79 -2.49 -2.46
N PHE A 102 -10.54 -2.64 -2.02
CA PHE A 102 -9.71 -1.50 -1.68
C PHE A 102 -9.34 -0.67 -2.90
N PHE A 103 -8.90 -1.29 -4.00
CA PHE A 103 -8.48 -0.56 -5.20
C PHE A 103 -9.63 0.21 -5.87
N LEU A 104 -10.88 -0.25 -5.71
CA LEU A 104 -12.07 0.52 -6.12
C LEU A 104 -12.25 1.81 -5.31
N ASN A 105 -11.76 1.84 -4.07
CA ASN A 105 -11.85 2.97 -3.14
C ASN A 105 -10.50 3.70 -2.95
N LEU A 106 -9.49 3.39 -3.78
CA LEU A 106 -8.13 3.91 -3.63
C LEU A 106 -8.09 5.44 -3.57
N PHE A 107 -8.93 6.13 -4.33
CA PHE A 107 -8.92 7.59 -4.38
C PHE A 107 -9.55 8.22 -3.14
N ASN A 108 -10.64 7.64 -2.65
CA ASN A 108 -11.22 8.06 -1.37
C ASN A 108 -10.20 7.86 -0.26
N PHE A 109 -9.45 6.76 -0.31
CA PHE A 109 -8.37 6.49 0.61
C PHE A 109 -7.27 7.56 0.49
N MET A 110 -6.79 7.86 -0.73
CA MET A 110 -5.74 8.87 -0.96
C MET A 110 -6.16 10.27 -0.52
N ASP A 111 -7.44 10.63 -0.68
CA ASP A 111 -7.99 11.91 -0.25
C ASP A 111 -8.09 12.00 1.29
N GLU A 112 -8.58 10.95 1.94
CA GLU A 112 -8.73 10.89 3.40
C GLU A 112 -7.38 10.80 4.14
N PHE A 113 -6.45 10.00 3.60
CA PHE A 113 -5.11 9.76 4.16
C PHE A 113 -4.02 10.55 3.45
N CYS A 114 -4.42 11.67 2.85
CA CYS A 114 -3.64 12.75 2.24
C CYS A 114 -2.38 13.17 3.00
N PHE A 115 -2.41 13.08 4.33
CA PHE A 115 -1.30 13.42 5.23
C PHE A 115 -0.20 12.35 5.30
N LEU A 116 -0.42 11.17 4.73
CA LEU A 116 0.59 10.14 4.59
C LEU A 116 1.47 10.43 3.37
N ASP A 117 2.79 10.40 3.54
CA ASP A 117 3.71 10.59 2.42
C ASP A 117 3.62 9.43 1.42
N PHE A 118 3.58 8.20 1.93
CA PHE A 118 3.50 6.97 1.14
C PHE A 118 2.82 5.83 1.92
N ILE A 119 2.40 4.81 1.19
CA ILE A 119 1.90 3.53 1.72
C ILE A 119 2.59 2.37 1.02
N TYR A 120 2.85 1.32 1.79
CA TYR A 120 3.37 0.07 1.26
C TYR A 120 2.28 -1.01 1.21
N PHE A 121 2.10 -1.60 0.02
CA PHE A 121 1.32 -2.82 -0.18
C PHE A 121 2.27 -4.01 -0.27
N LEU A 122 2.04 -5.01 0.57
CA LEU A 122 2.80 -6.25 0.56
C LEU A 122 1.94 -7.45 0.12
N SER A 123 2.56 -8.35 -0.63
CA SER A 123 2.07 -9.68 -0.95
C SER A 123 3.06 -10.67 -0.36
N ILE A 124 2.56 -11.64 0.41
CA ILE A 124 3.40 -12.60 1.14
C ILE A 124 3.04 -14.00 0.66
N ASP A 125 3.92 -14.59 -0.16
CA ASP A 125 3.83 -16.01 -0.50
C ASP A 125 4.51 -16.82 0.62
N SER A 126 3.73 -17.28 1.59
CA SER A 126 4.21 -18.05 2.74
C SER A 126 4.90 -19.36 2.36
N ILE A 127 4.63 -19.90 1.16
CA ILE A 127 5.23 -21.13 0.66
C ILE A 127 6.64 -20.85 0.12
N LYS A 128 6.84 -19.70 -0.52
CA LYS A 128 8.13 -19.33 -1.13
C LYS A 128 8.98 -18.39 -0.30
N LYS A 129 8.43 -17.81 0.77
CA LYS A 129 9.03 -16.71 1.52
C LYS A 129 9.40 -15.51 0.63
N ASP A 130 8.64 -15.32 -0.44
CA ASP A 130 8.78 -14.17 -1.31
C ASP A 130 7.82 -13.07 -0.85
N ILE A 131 8.36 -11.88 -0.59
CA ILE A 131 7.59 -10.68 -0.28
C ILE A 131 7.66 -9.77 -1.51
N ASN A 132 6.51 -9.51 -2.14
CA ASN A 132 6.39 -8.47 -3.14
C ASN A 132 5.97 -7.17 -2.46
N LEU A 133 6.57 -6.06 -2.86
CA LEU A 133 6.31 -4.75 -2.26
C LEU A 133 5.97 -3.72 -3.34
N VAL A 134 4.98 -2.88 -3.05
CA VAL A 134 4.63 -1.70 -3.84
C VAL A 134 4.52 -0.49 -2.95
N GLU A 135 5.18 0.59 -3.34
CA GLU A 135 5.03 1.90 -2.72
C GLU A 135 4.03 2.73 -3.52
N LEU A 136 3.03 3.27 -2.83
CA LEU A 136 2.12 4.29 -3.33
C LEU A 136 2.48 5.61 -2.67
N ARG A 137 2.86 6.62 -3.46
CA ARG A 137 3.12 7.97 -2.97
C ARG A 137 1.85 8.82 -3.04
N ILE A 138 1.31 9.18 -1.87
CA ILE A 138 0.03 9.88 -1.75
C ILE A 138 0.23 11.38 -1.79
N PHE A 139 1.28 11.90 -1.13
CA PHE A 139 1.56 13.33 -1.11
C PHE A 139 1.85 13.92 -2.50
N GLU A 140 2.58 13.18 -3.34
CA GLU A 140 2.88 13.60 -4.73
C GLU A 140 1.60 13.74 -5.57
N TYR A 141 0.57 12.94 -5.30
CA TYR A 141 -0.74 13.03 -5.96
C TYR A 141 -1.47 14.34 -5.63
N ILE A 142 -1.43 14.80 -4.38
CA ILE A 142 -2.19 15.98 -3.93
C ILE A 142 -1.49 17.29 -4.30
N CYS A 143 -0.15 17.33 -4.24
CA CYS A 143 0.62 18.54 -4.52
C CYS A 143 0.87 18.80 -6.02
N GLY A 144 0.37 17.96 -6.92
CA GLY A 144 0.40 18.20 -8.37
C GLY A 144 1.80 18.17 -9.00
N ASN A 145 2.80 17.63 -8.31
CA ASN A 145 4.15 17.49 -8.85
C ASN A 145 4.24 16.20 -9.68
N ILE A 146 3.81 16.27 -10.95
CA ILE A 146 4.05 15.24 -11.98
C ILE A 146 5.44 15.41 -12.59
#